data_AF-A0A1C7IA34-F1
#
_entry.id   AF-A0A1C7IA34-F1
#
_cell.length_a   1.000
_cell.length_b   1.000
_cell.length_c   1.000
_cell.angle_alpha   90.00
_cell.angle_beta   90.00
_cell.angle_gamma   90.00
#
_symmetry.space_group_name_H-M   'P 1'
#
loop_
_entity.id
_entity.type
_entity.pdbx_description
1 polymer ?
#
loop_
_entity_poly.entity_id
_entity_poly.type
_entity_poly.pdbx_seq_one_letter_code
_entity_poly.pdbx_strand_id
1 'polypeptide(L)'
;MATIKEMILSEDYADYILPIYPQFLDDYRQYGAQLFNNYYGMIHRLLPSSDIRDYYSNGLFYNTVPNLYSLLDTVNLEVSGITTVQNQPALNLKGRGILIGFIDTGIDYTHPAFRRSDGSSRIYGLWDQTIQSGTPPYEMLYGSGYTNEDLNNALASENPLELVPSQDTIGHGTFLAGTAAGSSIPENDFIGAAPSSMLAVVKLKESKKYLKELFYHTSDNPVYQESDIMMGIRYLLFLSNELQAPLVICIGLGSNQGAHSGQSALAISLTLSANYWGVYSVAAAGNEAGKAHHFFSDAPAPDTSVTVEILVPENTRGFTAELWGAPPEIYSVGFESPLGEVIQRLPTRINYTDTIQFVLEDTEIFIASELIQTVSGDQLIFFRFSNPTPGAWKIKVYSSSNNAGNFHIWLPVSGFMQPDVTFLRPDPNTTITAPSAAQVALTTSTYNGYTNSLFVNSSRGFTRTGIIKPDIAAPGVNVPGPAPGGRFTTMTGSSVAAAITAGACALVIEWGAKRNPPKIFNNAELKALFIRGARRSQVQLYPNREWGYGALDVYRIFSVFTNI
;
A
#
# COMPACT_ATOMS: atom_id res chain seq x y z
N MET A 1 -18.23 -17.83 23.95
CA MET A 1 -17.49 -16.73 23.31
C MET A 1 -17.13 -17.19 21.91
N ALA A 2 -17.26 -16.33 20.90
CA ALA A 2 -16.78 -16.63 19.56
C ALA A 2 -15.28 -16.93 19.61
N THR A 3 -14.82 -17.87 18.80
CA THR A 3 -13.40 -18.14 18.61
C THR A 3 -12.73 -16.95 17.93
N ILE A 4 -11.41 -16.81 18.08
CA ILE A 4 -10.67 -15.72 17.41
C ILE A 4 -10.82 -15.82 15.89
N LYS A 5 -10.81 -17.03 15.32
CA LYS A 5 -11.09 -17.27 13.90
C LYS A 5 -12.45 -16.70 13.47
N GLU A 6 -13.51 -16.95 14.25
CA GLU A 6 -14.84 -16.40 13.97
C GLU A 6 -14.86 -14.87 14.06
N MET A 7 -14.15 -14.27 15.02
CA MET A 7 -14.04 -12.81 15.13
C MET A 7 -13.30 -12.17 13.94
N ILE A 8 -12.25 -12.83 13.44
CA ILE A 8 -11.49 -12.37 12.26
C ILE A 8 -12.34 -12.42 10.99
N LEU A 9 -13.18 -13.45 10.84
CA LEU A 9 -13.91 -13.71 9.59
C LEU A 9 -15.31 -13.12 9.56
N SER A 10 -15.95 -12.92 10.72
CA SER A 10 -17.32 -12.41 10.79
C SER A 10 -17.40 -10.91 10.50
N GLU A 11 -18.46 -10.53 9.78
CA GLU A 11 -18.86 -9.15 9.54
C GLU A 11 -19.45 -8.47 10.79
N ASP A 12 -19.75 -9.24 11.83
CA ASP A 12 -20.29 -8.73 13.11
C ASP A 12 -19.20 -8.13 14.01
N TYR A 13 -17.93 -8.24 13.63
CA TYR A 13 -16.79 -7.79 14.41
C TYR A 13 -15.94 -6.78 13.63
N ALA A 14 -15.64 -5.66 14.27
CA ALA A 14 -14.62 -4.72 13.82
C ALA A 14 -13.25 -5.09 14.36
N ASP A 15 -12.26 -4.95 13.50
CA ASP A 15 -10.85 -5.12 13.80
C ASP A 15 -10.27 -3.76 14.25
N TYR A 16 -9.41 -3.80 15.27
CA TYR A 16 -8.71 -2.63 15.79
C TYR A 16 -7.22 -2.91 15.93
N ILE A 17 -6.39 -1.99 15.45
CA ILE A 17 -4.93 -2.03 15.58
C ILE A 17 -4.53 -1.18 16.78
N LEU A 18 -3.84 -1.80 17.74
CA LEU A 18 -3.45 -1.16 19.00
C LEU A 18 -1.96 -1.36 19.28
N PRO A 19 -1.27 -0.37 19.89
CA PRO A 19 0.04 -0.58 20.47
C PRO A 19 -0.02 -1.65 21.56
N ILE A 20 0.99 -2.53 21.59
CA ILE A 20 1.06 -3.61 22.59
C ILE A 20 1.88 -3.19 23.80
N TYR A 21 1.58 -3.84 24.92
CA TYR A 21 2.30 -3.74 26.19
C TYR A 21 2.36 -5.15 26.81
N PRO A 22 3.16 -5.40 27.86
CA PRO A 22 3.46 -6.76 28.31
C PRO A 22 2.25 -7.65 28.65
N GLN A 23 1.11 -7.07 29.09
CA GLN A 23 -0.12 -7.81 29.43
C GLN A 23 -1.19 -7.77 28.33
N PHE A 24 -0.88 -7.22 27.14
CA PHE A 24 -1.85 -6.99 26.06
C PHE A 24 -2.69 -8.23 25.70
N LEU A 25 -2.06 -9.39 25.54
CA LEU A 25 -2.77 -10.63 25.19
C LEU A 25 -3.70 -11.13 26.29
N ASP A 26 -3.35 -10.88 27.56
CA ASP A 26 -4.14 -11.31 28.70
C ASP A 26 -5.33 -10.36 28.93
N ASP A 27 -5.06 -9.05 28.93
CA ASP A 27 -6.07 -8.00 29.15
C ASP A 27 -7.13 -8.00 28.05
N TYR A 28 -6.71 -8.24 26.81
CA TYR A 28 -7.62 -8.27 25.64
C TYR A 28 -7.98 -9.69 25.18
N ARG A 29 -7.72 -10.73 25.99
CA ARG A 29 -7.99 -12.13 25.63
C ARG A 29 -9.43 -12.36 25.16
N GLN A 30 -10.41 -11.75 25.84
CA GLN A 30 -11.83 -11.85 25.51
C GLN A 30 -12.21 -11.19 24.18
N TYR A 31 -11.36 -10.31 23.65
CA TYR A 31 -11.51 -9.62 22.36
C TYR A 31 -10.66 -10.28 21.27
N GLY A 32 -10.18 -11.51 21.49
CA GLY A 32 -9.41 -12.26 20.50
C GLY A 32 -8.07 -11.60 20.15
N ALA A 33 -7.37 -11.08 21.16
CA ALA A 33 -6.10 -10.38 20.97
C ALA A 33 -5.06 -11.23 20.20
N GLN A 34 -4.42 -10.60 19.22
CA GLN A 34 -3.35 -11.18 18.39
C GLN A 34 -2.20 -10.20 18.22
N LEU A 35 -1.00 -10.70 17.94
CA LEU A 35 0.17 -9.85 17.69
C LEU A 35 0.48 -9.79 16.20
N PHE A 36 0.71 -8.59 15.67
CA PHE A 36 1.33 -8.43 14.36
C PHE A 36 2.85 -8.52 14.49
N ASN A 37 3.41 -7.80 15.45
CA ASN A 37 4.83 -7.67 15.73
C ASN A 37 5.06 -7.26 17.20
N ASN A 38 6.26 -6.79 17.54
CA ASN A 38 6.60 -6.39 18.91
C ASN A 38 6.08 -5.00 19.32
N TYR A 39 5.33 -4.31 18.46
CA TYR A 39 4.79 -2.98 18.72
C TYR A 39 3.27 -2.91 18.53
N TYR A 40 2.72 -3.59 17.52
CA TYR A 40 1.28 -3.61 17.25
C TYR A 40 0.66 -5.00 17.42
N GLY A 41 -0.58 -4.99 17.90
CA GLY A 41 -1.48 -6.12 17.97
C GLY A 41 -2.87 -5.75 17.48
N MET A 42 -3.72 -6.76 17.33
CA MET A 42 -5.11 -6.63 16.90
C MET A 42 -6.05 -7.10 17.99
N ILE A 43 -7.19 -6.43 18.12
CA ILE A 43 -8.35 -6.93 18.85
C ILE A 43 -9.60 -6.86 17.99
N HIS A 44 -10.63 -7.58 18.39
CA HIS A 44 -11.92 -7.61 17.70
C HIS A 44 -13.04 -7.21 18.66
N ARG A 45 -13.86 -6.25 18.27
CA ARG A 45 -15.05 -5.86 19.04
C ARG A 45 -16.31 -6.08 18.22
N LEU A 46 -17.34 -6.59 18.88
CA LEU A 46 -18.67 -6.71 18.28
C LEU A 46 -19.15 -5.32 17.87
N LEU A 47 -19.73 -5.22 16.68
CA LEU A 47 -20.28 -3.97 16.17
C LEU A 47 -21.46 -3.53 17.05
N PRO A 48 -21.36 -2.37 17.74
CA PRO A 48 -22.32 -2.01 18.78
C PRO A 48 -23.68 -1.53 18.22
N SER A 49 -23.78 -1.21 16.93
CA SER A 49 -25.02 -0.72 16.30
C SER A 49 -24.95 -0.82 14.77
N SER A 50 -26.06 -0.52 14.09
CA SER A 50 -26.09 -0.28 12.64
C SER A 50 -25.44 1.05 12.22
N ASP A 51 -25.00 1.86 13.20
CA ASP A 51 -24.45 3.18 12.95
C ASP A 51 -22.93 3.17 13.14
N ILE A 52 -22.22 3.28 12.02
CA ILE A 52 -20.76 3.26 11.98
C ILE A 52 -20.09 4.45 12.69
N ARG A 53 -20.88 5.46 13.11
CA ARG A 53 -20.40 6.63 13.87
C ARG A 53 -20.15 6.32 15.34
N ASP A 54 -20.77 5.28 15.90
CA ASP A 54 -20.60 4.90 17.31
C ASP A 54 -19.18 4.39 17.64
N TYR A 55 -18.33 4.19 16.65
CA TYR A 55 -16.94 3.76 16.82
C TYR A 55 -16.14 4.84 17.54
N TYR A 56 -16.33 6.11 17.15
CA TYR A 56 -15.64 7.24 17.78
C TYR A 56 -16.16 7.53 19.19
N SER A 57 -17.46 7.30 19.46
CA SER A 57 -18.05 7.51 20.79
C SER A 57 -17.58 6.48 21.83
N ASN A 58 -17.05 5.33 21.37
CA ASN A 58 -16.43 4.31 22.22
C ASN A 58 -14.95 4.56 22.55
N GLY A 59 -14.42 5.76 22.25
CA GLY A 59 -13.04 6.14 22.54
C GLY A 59 -12.01 5.53 21.60
N LEU A 60 -12.44 5.09 20.41
CA LEU A 60 -11.58 4.51 19.38
C LEU A 60 -11.33 5.57 18.31
N PHE A 61 -10.05 5.93 18.18
CA PHE A 61 -9.57 7.00 17.30
C PHE A 61 -9.39 6.48 15.87
N TYR A 62 -9.32 7.40 14.91
CA TYR A 62 -9.18 7.07 13.49
C TYR A 62 -8.04 6.06 13.24
N ASN A 63 -6.91 6.21 13.93
CA ASN A 63 -5.72 5.38 13.74
C ASN A 63 -5.77 3.99 14.37
N THR A 64 -6.83 3.69 15.12
CA THR A 64 -7.08 2.35 15.64
C THR A 64 -7.88 1.51 14.66
N VAL A 65 -8.59 2.15 13.74
CA VAL A 65 -9.35 1.47 12.69
C VAL A 65 -8.38 1.17 11.52
N PRO A 66 -8.37 -0.06 10.97
CA PRO A 66 -7.52 -0.39 9.84
C PRO A 66 -7.82 0.49 8.62
N ASN A 67 -6.80 0.93 7.90
CA ASN A 67 -7.00 1.56 6.59
C ASN A 67 -7.35 0.53 5.50
N LEU A 68 -7.94 1.01 4.41
CA LEU A 68 -8.22 0.27 3.19
C LEU A 68 -7.16 0.57 2.12
N TYR A 69 -6.72 -0.48 1.44
CA TYR A 69 -5.70 -0.44 0.40
C TYR A 69 -6.25 -1.01 -0.92
N SER A 70 -5.93 -0.34 -2.01
CA SER A 70 -6.34 -0.68 -3.38
C SER A 70 -5.15 -1.15 -4.22
N LEU A 71 -5.44 -1.79 -5.36
CA LEU A 71 -4.44 -2.13 -6.37
C LEU A 71 -3.93 -0.85 -7.07
N LEU A 72 -2.64 -0.80 -7.40
CA LEU A 72 -1.99 0.37 -7.99
C LEU A 72 -1.60 0.16 -9.46
N ASP A 73 -2.52 -0.38 -10.26
CA ASP A 73 -2.32 -0.64 -11.68
C ASP A 73 -3.56 -0.43 -12.55
N THR A 74 -3.38 -0.63 -13.84
CA THR A 74 -4.45 -0.78 -14.82
C THR A 74 -4.03 -1.86 -15.81
N VAL A 75 -4.91 -2.83 -16.05
CA VAL A 75 -4.68 -3.93 -16.99
C VAL A 75 -5.05 -3.50 -18.40
N ASN A 76 -4.13 -3.64 -19.35
CA ASN A 76 -4.39 -3.46 -20.77
C ASN A 76 -4.44 -4.83 -21.45
N LEU A 77 -5.60 -5.15 -22.05
CA LEU A 77 -5.82 -6.43 -22.76
C LEU A 77 -5.12 -6.50 -24.13
N GLU A 78 -4.59 -5.39 -24.64
CA GLU A 78 -3.87 -5.37 -25.91
C GLU A 78 -2.43 -5.89 -25.74
N VAL A 79 -2.20 -7.10 -26.24
CA VAL A 79 -0.87 -7.72 -26.31
C VAL A 79 -0.19 -7.24 -27.60
N SER A 80 0.65 -6.21 -27.52
CA SER A 80 1.56 -5.86 -28.61
C SER A 80 2.99 -5.72 -28.11
N GLY A 81 3.88 -6.60 -28.58
CA GLY A 81 5.32 -6.50 -28.35
C GLY A 81 5.75 -6.75 -26.91
N ILE A 82 6.14 -7.99 -26.61
CA ILE A 82 6.70 -8.35 -25.31
C ILE A 82 8.16 -7.85 -25.30
N THR A 83 8.46 -6.87 -24.47
CA THR A 83 9.87 -6.51 -24.18
C THR A 83 10.26 -7.11 -22.85
N THR A 84 11.34 -7.88 -22.89
CA THR A 84 11.95 -8.55 -21.76
C THR A 84 12.34 -7.55 -20.65
N VAL A 85 12.08 -7.89 -19.38
CA VAL A 85 12.73 -7.19 -18.26
C VAL A 85 14.23 -7.36 -18.45
N GLN A 86 14.97 -6.24 -18.58
CA GLN A 86 16.38 -6.26 -18.97
C GLN A 86 17.24 -7.02 -17.95
N ASN A 87 17.50 -8.29 -18.22
CA ASN A 87 18.50 -9.06 -17.51
C ASN A 87 19.88 -8.67 -18.06
N GLN A 88 20.85 -8.43 -17.19
CA GLN A 88 22.20 -8.02 -17.56
C GLN A 88 23.13 -9.24 -17.48
N PRO A 89 23.43 -9.92 -18.61
CA PRO A 89 24.11 -11.22 -18.60
C PRO A 89 25.52 -11.14 -17.98
N ALA A 90 26.15 -9.95 -18.06
CA ALA A 90 27.49 -9.69 -17.57
C ALA A 90 27.69 -9.90 -16.06
N LEU A 91 26.62 -9.84 -15.26
CA LEU A 91 26.71 -9.92 -13.79
C LEU A 91 26.53 -11.35 -13.26
N ASN A 92 25.94 -12.26 -14.04
CA ASN A 92 25.57 -13.61 -13.62
C ASN A 92 24.83 -13.67 -12.26
N LEU A 93 23.99 -12.67 -12.00
CA LEU A 93 23.09 -12.58 -10.84
C LEU A 93 21.68 -12.92 -11.34
N LYS A 94 20.97 -13.76 -10.61
CA LYS A 94 19.60 -14.17 -10.92
C LYS A 94 18.68 -14.17 -9.70
N GLY A 95 19.14 -13.66 -8.56
CA GLY A 95 18.43 -13.61 -7.28
C GLY A 95 18.48 -14.92 -6.49
N ARG A 96 19.49 -15.76 -6.73
CA ARG A 96 19.62 -17.07 -6.06
C ARG A 96 19.74 -16.90 -4.55
N GLY A 97 18.99 -17.72 -3.80
CA GLY A 97 19.01 -17.72 -2.33
C GLY A 97 18.25 -16.56 -1.68
N ILE A 98 17.59 -15.71 -2.48
CA ILE A 98 16.78 -14.60 -1.97
C ILE A 98 15.30 -14.94 -2.09
N LEU A 99 14.54 -14.69 -1.03
CA LEU A 99 13.08 -14.82 -0.99
C LEU A 99 12.45 -13.47 -1.36
N ILE A 100 11.50 -13.47 -2.31
CA ILE A 100 10.65 -12.32 -2.59
C ILE A 100 9.23 -12.66 -2.16
N GLY A 101 8.72 -11.90 -1.19
CA GLY A 101 7.39 -12.05 -0.63
C GLY A 101 6.40 -11.04 -1.22
N PHE A 102 5.25 -11.52 -1.68
CA PHE A 102 4.17 -10.71 -2.23
C PHE A 102 2.97 -10.76 -1.30
N ILE A 103 2.39 -9.60 -0.99
CA ILE A 103 1.14 -9.47 -0.23
C ILE A 103 0.13 -8.79 -1.14
N ASP A 104 -0.73 -9.60 -1.76
CA ASP A 104 -1.49 -9.18 -2.95
C ASP A 104 -2.72 -10.10 -3.20
N THR A 105 -3.20 -10.19 -4.44
CA THR A 105 -4.38 -10.97 -4.85
C THR A 105 -4.16 -12.48 -4.93
N GLY A 106 -2.93 -12.94 -4.71
CA GLY A 106 -2.52 -14.33 -4.79
C GLY A 106 -1.59 -14.61 -5.96
N ILE A 107 -1.53 -15.87 -6.39
CA ILE A 107 -0.74 -16.30 -7.53
C ILE A 107 -1.40 -17.49 -8.24
N ASP A 108 -1.36 -17.51 -9.57
CA ASP A 108 -1.57 -18.73 -10.35
C ASP A 108 -0.32 -19.62 -10.24
N TYR A 109 -0.26 -20.46 -9.20
CA TYR A 109 0.89 -21.32 -8.94
C TYR A 109 1.12 -22.38 -10.03
N THR A 110 0.13 -22.63 -10.89
CA THR A 110 0.24 -23.60 -11.99
C THR A 110 0.97 -23.01 -13.21
N HIS A 111 1.08 -21.69 -13.30
CA HIS A 111 1.69 -21.01 -14.42
C HIS A 111 3.17 -21.42 -14.59
N PRO A 112 3.64 -21.74 -15.82
CA PRO A 112 5.03 -22.07 -16.10
C PRO A 112 6.06 -21.03 -15.61
N ALA A 113 5.64 -19.77 -15.46
CA ALA A 113 6.50 -18.68 -15.00
C ALA A 113 6.94 -18.90 -13.55
N PHE A 114 6.29 -19.75 -12.77
CA PHE A 114 6.63 -20.01 -11.37
C PHE A 114 7.22 -21.39 -11.13
N ARG A 115 7.58 -22.10 -12.21
CA ARG A 115 8.18 -23.44 -12.14
C ARG A 115 9.68 -23.39 -12.41
N ARG A 116 10.43 -24.31 -11.80
CA ARG A 116 11.83 -24.60 -12.15
C ARG A 116 11.87 -25.38 -13.47
N SER A 117 13.07 -25.57 -14.02
CA SER A 117 13.30 -26.34 -15.24
C SER A 117 12.89 -27.81 -15.13
N ASP A 118 12.85 -28.37 -13.91
CA ASP A 118 12.36 -29.73 -13.63
C ASP A 118 10.83 -29.81 -13.42
N GLY A 119 10.12 -28.68 -13.55
CA GLY A 119 8.68 -28.59 -13.34
C GLY A 119 8.25 -28.39 -11.88
N SER A 120 9.16 -28.40 -10.91
CA SER A 120 8.83 -28.12 -9.51
C SER A 120 8.50 -26.64 -9.26
N SER A 121 7.69 -26.35 -8.23
CA SER A 121 7.29 -24.99 -7.83
C SER A 121 8.46 -24.20 -7.25
N ARG A 122 8.61 -22.93 -7.66
CA ARG A 122 9.52 -21.96 -7.02
C ARG A 122 8.88 -21.19 -5.87
N ILE A 123 7.60 -21.46 -5.58
CA ILE A 123 6.87 -20.86 -4.47
C ILE A 123 7.12 -21.71 -3.23
N TYR A 124 7.80 -21.14 -2.24
CA TYR A 124 8.17 -21.84 -1.01
C TYR A 124 7.09 -21.77 0.07
N GLY A 125 6.21 -20.76 -0.01
CA GLY A 125 5.06 -20.66 0.86
C GLY A 125 3.96 -19.85 0.20
N LEU A 126 2.73 -20.35 0.29
CA LEU A 126 1.51 -19.68 -0.13
C LEU A 126 0.54 -19.65 1.05
N TRP A 127 0.14 -18.48 1.51
CA TRP A 127 -0.93 -18.31 2.48
C TRP A 127 -2.14 -17.70 1.80
N ASP A 128 -3.23 -18.46 1.70
CA ASP A 128 -4.52 -17.97 1.20
C ASP A 128 -5.43 -17.63 2.37
N GLN A 129 -5.60 -16.34 2.62
CA GLN A 129 -6.45 -15.83 3.71
C GLN A 129 -7.94 -16.06 3.45
N THR A 130 -8.36 -16.41 2.22
CA THR A 130 -9.75 -16.64 1.85
C THR A 130 -10.21 -18.09 2.10
N ILE A 131 -9.28 -19.05 2.08
CA ILE A 131 -9.59 -20.47 2.22
C ILE A 131 -9.53 -20.88 3.69
N GLN A 132 -10.64 -21.36 4.25
CA GLN A 132 -10.75 -21.68 5.68
C GLN A 132 -10.76 -23.18 5.99
N SER A 133 -10.74 -24.03 4.96
CA SER A 133 -10.82 -25.49 5.06
C SER A 133 -9.48 -26.18 5.30
N GLY A 134 -8.36 -25.51 5.00
CA GLY A 134 -7.01 -26.02 5.27
C GLY A 134 -6.47 -25.58 6.63
N THR A 135 -5.17 -25.80 6.82
CA THR A 135 -4.46 -25.49 8.06
C THR A 135 -3.83 -24.09 7.96
N PRO A 136 -4.14 -23.15 8.88
CA PRO A 136 -3.42 -21.88 8.97
C PRO A 136 -1.91 -22.10 9.16
N PRO A 137 -1.03 -21.32 8.50
CA PRO A 137 0.41 -21.49 8.64
C PRO A 137 0.92 -20.98 10.00
N TYR A 138 1.98 -21.60 10.53
CA TYR A 138 2.62 -21.22 11.79
C TYR A 138 1.59 -21.11 12.95
N GLU A 139 1.54 -19.94 13.58
CA GLU A 139 0.61 -19.59 14.67
C GLU A 139 -0.54 -18.69 14.19
N MET A 140 -0.76 -18.59 12.88
CA MET A 140 -1.92 -17.85 12.34
C MET A 140 -3.21 -18.56 12.72
N LEU A 141 -4.30 -17.80 12.86
CA LEU A 141 -5.57 -18.33 13.35
C LEU A 141 -6.64 -18.50 12.26
N TYR A 142 -6.32 -18.17 11.00
CA TYR A 142 -7.23 -18.22 9.86
C TYR A 142 -6.50 -18.40 8.53
N GLY A 143 -7.26 -18.65 7.46
CA GLY A 143 -6.71 -18.95 6.15
C GLY A 143 -6.10 -20.34 6.07
N SER A 144 -5.49 -20.65 4.93
CA SER A 144 -4.82 -21.94 4.67
C SER A 144 -3.42 -21.71 4.11
N GLY A 145 -2.43 -22.35 4.73
CA GLY A 145 -1.04 -22.32 4.31
C GLY A 145 -0.69 -23.54 3.48
N TYR A 146 0.12 -23.35 2.45
CA TYR A 146 0.61 -24.38 1.55
C TYR A 146 2.12 -24.24 1.41
N THR A 147 2.84 -25.34 1.64
CA THR A 147 4.30 -25.41 1.56
C THR A 147 4.75 -25.67 0.12
N ASN A 148 6.07 -25.60 -0.12
CA ASN A 148 6.62 -26.03 -1.41
C ASN A 148 6.25 -27.48 -1.76
N GLU A 149 6.22 -28.36 -0.75
CA GLU A 149 5.87 -29.78 -0.93
C GLU A 149 4.41 -29.94 -1.37
N ASP A 150 3.47 -29.26 -0.70
CA ASP A 150 2.06 -29.27 -1.07
C ASP A 150 1.85 -28.80 -2.52
N LEU A 151 2.54 -27.73 -2.91
CA LEU A 151 2.48 -27.19 -4.26
C LEU A 151 3.09 -28.13 -5.30
N ASN A 152 4.19 -28.82 -4.98
CA ASN A 152 4.77 -29.81 -5.88
C ASN A 152 3.86 -31.03 -6.04
N ASN A 153 3.24 -31.49 -4.95
CA ASN A 153 2.26 -32.57 -4.97
C ASN A 153 1.04 -32.19 -5.82
N ALA A 154 0.55 -30.96 -5.69
CA ALA A 154 -0.50 -30.42 -6.54
C ALA A 154 -0.09 -30.37 -8.01
N LEU A 155 1.10 -29.84 -8.32
CA LEU A 155 1.61 -29.75 -9.70
C LEU A 155 1.89 -31.10 -10.38
N ALA A 156 2.03 -32.17 -9.60
CA ALA A 156 2.17 -33.55 -10.10
C ALA A 156 0.81 -34.24 -10.35
N SER A 157 -0.28 -33.68 -9.84
CA SER A 157 -1.65 -34.17 -10.05
C SER A 157 -2.21 -33.69 -11.39
N GLU A 158 -3.13 -34.47 -11.97
CA GLU A 158 -3.94 -34.04 -13.12
C GLU A 158 -4.87 -32.88 -12.77
N ASN A 159 -5.30 -32.78 -11.51
CA ASN A 159 -6.15 -31.71 -10.99
C ASN A 159 -5.48 -30.99 -9.81
N PRO A 160 -4.51 -30.09 -10.05
CA PRO A 160 -3.77 -29.40 -8.97
C PRO A 160 -4.68 -28.70 -7.95
N LEU A 161 -5.77 -28.10 -8.43
CA LEU A 161 -6.71 -27.33 -7.63
C LEU A 161 -7.55 -28.16 -6.64
N GLU A 162 -7.60 -29.49 -6.79
CA GLU A 162 -8.23 -30.36 -5.77
C GLU A 162 -7.34 -30.48 -4.51
N LEU A 163 -6.02 -30.37 -4.67
CA LEU A 163 -5.07 -30.45 -3.56
C LEU A 163 -4.75 -29.06 -3.00
N VAL A 164 -4.49 -28.09 -3.87
CA VAL A 164 -4.26 -26.69 -3.49
C VAL A 164 -5.28 -25.81 -4.21
N PRO A 165 -6.45 -25.53 -3.59
CA PRO A 165 -7.55 -24.80 -4.23
C PRO A 165 -7.34 -23.29 -4.35
N SER A 166 -6.14 -22.78 -4.05
CA SER A 166 -5.82 -21.35 -4.18
C SER A 166 -5.67 -20.94 -5.65
N GLN A 167 -6.35 -19.88 -6.02
CA GLN A 167 -6.32 -19.29 -7.36
C GLN A 167 -6.25 -17.77 -7.25
N ASP A 168 -5.53 -17.14 -8.16
CA ASP A 168 -5.56 -15.70 -8.37
C ASP A 168 -6.58 -15.37 -9.47
N THR A 169 -7.77 -14.94 -9.07
CA THR A 169 -8.85 -14.60 -10.01
C THR A 169 -8.76 -13.16 -10.52
N ILE A 170 -7.96 -12.31 -9.86
CA ILE A 170 -7.77 -10.90 -10.23
C ILE A 170 -6.54 -10.77 -11.14
N GLY A 171 -5.48 -11.50 -10.85
CA GLY A 171 -4.27 -11.59 -11.68
C GLY A 171 -3.16 -10.59 -11.33
N HIS A 172 -3.41 -9.62 -10.45
CA HIS A 172 -2.42 -8.61 -10.08
C HIS A 172 -1.21 -9.23 -9.38
N GLY A 173 -1.44 -10.09 -8.37
CA GLY A 173 -0.36 -10.78 -7.66
C GLY A 173 0.44 -11.72 -8.56
N THR A 174 -0.23 -12.47 -9.44
CA THR A 174 0.41 -13.26 -10.51
C THR A 174 1.34 -12.40 -11.36
N PHE A 175 0.86 -11.26 -11.83
CA PHE A 175 1.61 -10.36 -12.69
C PHE A 175 2.86 -9.80 -11.97
N LEU A 176 2.71 -9.34 -10.72
CA LEU A 176 3.81 -8.79 -9.94
C LEU A 176 4.89 -9.84 -9.63
N ALA A 177 4.49 -11.02 -9.17
CA ALA A 177 5.42 -12.12 -8.91
C ALA A 177 6.21 -12.52 -10.17
N GLY A 178 5.51 -12.53 -11.31
CA GLY A 178 6.12 -12.77 -12.61
C GLY A 178 7.14 -11.72 -12.99
N THR A 179 6.75 -10.45 -12.95
CA THR A 179 7.62 -9.34 -13.33
C THR A 179 8.88 -9.29 -12.45
N ALA A 180 8.72 -9.53 -11.15
CA ALA A 180 9.83 -9.54 -10.20
C ALA A 180 10.77 -10.74 -10.40
N ALA A 181 10.25 -11.95 -10.60
CA ALA A 181 11.07 -13.17 -10.50
C ALA A 181 10.60 -14.35 -11.37
N GLY A 182 9.74 -14.14 -12.36
CA GLY A 182 9.28 -15.14 -13.32
C GLY A 182 10.43 -15.87 -14.03
N SER A 183 10.27 -17.18 -14.22
CA SER A 183 11.19 -18.02 -14.99
C SER A 183 11.27 -17.55 -16.44
N SER A 184 12.37 -17.88 -17.10
CA SER A 184 12.50 -17.63 -18.54
C SER A 184 11.50 -18.50 -19.31
N ILE A 185 10.68 -17.87 -20.14
CA ILE A 185 9.73 -18.51 -21.06
C ILE A 185 10.04 -17.97 -22.46
N PRO A 186 10.97 -18.61 -23.19
CA PRO A 186 11.43 -18.13 -24.49
C PRO A 186 10.31 -17.98 -25.53
N GLU A 187 9.29 -18.85 -25.47
CA GLU A 187 8.13 -18.84 -26.38
C GLU A 187 7.33 -17.55 -26.27
N ASN A 188 7.40 -16.89 -25.12
CA ASN A 188 6.71 -15.64 -24.83
C ASN A 188 7.69 -14.46 -24.65
N ASP A 189 8.97 -14.60 -25.01
CA ASP A 189 10.03 -13.60 -24.78
C ASP A 189 10.02 -13.00 -23.36
N PHE A 190 9.74 -13.84 -22.37
CA PHE A 190 9.48 -13.40 -21.01
C PHE A 190 10.54 -13.90 -20.04
N ILE A 191 10.96 -13.02 -19.13
CA ILE A 191 11.74 -13.35 -17.93
C ILE A 191 11.48 -12.26 -16.89
N GLY A 192 11.41 -12.64 -15.61
CA GLY A 192 11.37 -11.67 -14.51
C GLY A 192 12.76 -11.09 -14.22
N ALA A 193 12.80 -10.02 -13.41
CA ALA A 193 14.06 -9.38 -13.00
C ALA A 193 15.02 -10.33 -12.25
N ALA A 194 14.51 -11.18 -11.36
CA ALA A 194 15.27 -12.13 -10.55
C ALA A 194 14.77 -13.58 -10.72
N PRO A 195 15.03 -14.20 -11.89
CA PRO A 195 14.40 -15.47 -12.32
C PRO A 195 14.87 -16.71 -11.56
N SER A 196 15.71 -16.58 -10.53
CA SER A 196 16.15 -17.68 -9.65
C SER A 196 15.88 -17.39 -8.17
N SER A 197 15.08 -16.36 -7.86
CA SER A 197 14.59 -16.12 -6.50
C SER A 197 13.52 -17.12 -6.09
N MET A 198 13.44 -17.34 -4.78
CA MET A 198 12.33 -18.05 -4.13
C MET A 198 11.15 -17.10 -4.03
N LEU A 199 9.94 -17.62 -4.16
CA LEU A 199 8.70 -16.83 -4.06
C LEU A 199 7.95 -17.19 -2.78
N ALA A 200 7.36 -16.20 -2.14
CA ALA A 200 6.36 -16.38 -1.10
C ALA A 200 5.16 -15.49 -1.40
N VAL A 201 3.95 -16.01 -1.17
CA VAL A 201 2.71 -15.32 -1.56
C VAL A 201 1.73 -15.33 -0.41
N VAL A 202 1.19 -14.16 -0.11
CA VAL A 202 0.03 -13.96 0.75
C VAL A 202 -1.09 -13.47 -0.15
N LYS A 203 -2.10 -14.30 -0.36
CA LYS A 203 -3.36 -13.90 -0.98
C LYS A 203 -4.25 -13.31 0.10
N LEU A 204 -4.52 -12.02 -0.01
CA LEU A 204 -5.34 -11.28 0.93
C LEU A 204 -6.82 -11.63 0.77
N LYS A 205 -7.54 -11.68 1.88
CA LYS A 205 -9.00 -11.60 1.85
C LYS A 205 -9.45 -10.16 1.66
N GLU A 206 -10.56 -9.96 0.97
CA GLU A 206 -11.15 -8.63 0.88
C GLU A 206 -11.53 -8.08 2.26
N SER A 207 -11.53 -6.76 2.38
CA SER A 207 -11.92 -6.08 3.61
C SER A 207 -13.38 -6.35 3.98
N LYS A 208 -13.62 -6.38 5.29
CA LYS A 208 -14.96 -6.47 5.90
C LYS A 208 -15.85 -5.30 5.45
N LYS A 209 -17.15 -5.58 5.36
CA LYS A 209 -18.18 -4.64 4.87
C LYS A 209 -18.27 -3.39 5.72
N TYR A 210 -18.17 -3.51 7.04
CA TYR A 210 -18.22 -2.35 7.92
C TYR A 210 -17.13 -1.32 7.54
N LEU A 211 -15.93 -1.78 7.19
CA LEU A 211 -14.83 -0.88 6.87
C LEU A 211 -15.06 -0.18 5.53
N LYS A 212 -15.58 -0.92 4.55
CA LYS A 212 -16.02 -0.37 3.26
C LYS A 212 -17.12 0.69 3.45
N GLU A 213 -18.08 0.45 4.35
CA GLU A 213 -19.17 1.39 4.68
C GLU A 213 -18.71 2.62 5.46
N LEU A 214 -17.75 2.46 6.38
CA LEU A 214 -17.17 3.55 7.15
C LEU A 214 -16.53 4.58 6.21
N PHE A 215 -15.76 4.08 5.24
CA PHE A 215 -14.98 4.91 4.34
C PHE A 215 -15.66 5.23 3.00
N TYR A 216 -16.92 4.81 2.80
CA TYR A 216 -17.64 5.00 1.53
C TYR A 216 -16.93 4.40 0.30
N HIS A 217 -16.38 3.20 0.46
CA HIS A 217 -15.97 2.40 -0.70
C HIS A 217 -17.22 1.96 -1.47
N THR A 218 -17.40 2.52 -2.67
CA THR A 218 -18.63 2.35 -3.48
C THR A 218 -18.38 1.71 -4.83
N SER A 219 -17.11 1.51 -5.21
CA SER A 219 -16.75 0.79 -6.43
C SER A 219 -16.81 -0.73 -6.25
N ASP A 220 -16.86 -1.45 -7.36
CA ASP A 220 -16.76 -2.92 -7.39
C ASP A 220 -15.31 -3.43 -7.30
N ASN A 221 -14.32 -2.52 -7.22
CA ASN A 221 -12.91 -2.91 -7.12
C ASN A 221 -12.62 -3.53 -5.75
N PRO A 222 -11.76 -4.57 -5.69
CA PRO A 222 -11.36 -5.15 -4.42
C PRO A 222 -10.51 -4.17 -3.61
N VAL A 223 -10.76 -4.13 -2.31
CA VAL A 223 -9.96 -3.40 -1.33
C VAL A 223 -9.62 -4.29 -0.15
N TYR A 224 -8.41 -4.10 0.37
CA TYR A 224 -7.82 -4.94 1.40
C TYR A 224 -7.60 -4.15 2.68
N GLN A 225 -7.80 -4.77 3.83
CA GLN A 225 -7.63 -4.09 5.13
C GLN A 225 -6.18 -4.15 5.62
N GLU A 226 -5.74 -3.08 6.29
CA GLU A 226 -4.38 -2.92 6.81
C GLU A 226 -3.94 -4.06 7.74
N SER A 227 -4.85 -4.55 8.59
CA SER A 227 -4.61 -5.65 9.53
C SER A 227 -4.19 -6.94 8.81
N ASP A 228 -4.86 -7.28 7.71
CA ASP A 228 -4.58 -8.49 6.93
C ASP A 228 -3.22 -8.39 6.22
N ILE A 229 -2.84 -7.18 5.76
CA ILE A 229 -1.51 -6.91 5.20
C ILE A 229 -0.44 -7.06 6.29
N MET A 230 -0.68 -6.52 7.48
CA MET A 230 0.25 -6.63 8.61
C MET A 230 0.44 -8.08 9.08
N MET A 231 -0.61 -8.90 9.06
CA MET A 231 -0.47 -10.35 9.28
C MET A 231 0.30 -11.02 8.15
N GLY A 232 0.12 -10.57 6.89
CA GLY A 232 0.91 -11.01 5.75
C GLY A 232 2.41 -10.80 5.94
N ILE A 233 2.80 -9.62 6.46
CA ILE A 233 4.20 -9.34 6.84
C ILE A 233 4.68 -10.33 7.89
N ARG A 234 3.89 -10.60 8.94
CA ARG A 234 4.24 -11.57 9.99
C ARG A 234 4.50 -12.96 9.41
N TYR A 235 3.62 -13.45 8.53
CA TYR A 235 3.80 -14.73 7.85
C TYR A 235 5.11 -14.78 7.04
N LEU A 236 5.40 -13.75 6.24
CA LEU A 236 6.62 -13.69 5.43
C LEU A 236 7.89 -13.68 6.28
N LEU A 237 7.86 -13.02 7.45
CA LEU A 237 8.97 -13.02 8.40
C LEU A 237 9.22 -14.42 8.98
N PHE A 238 8.17 -15.15 9.35
CA PHE A 238 8.32 -16.53 9.83
C PHE A 238 8.88 -17.45 8.75
N LEU A 239 8.39 -17.34 7.52
CA LEU A 239 8.87 -18.14 6.39
C LEU A 239 10.32 -17.82 6.04
N SER A 240 10.70 -16.54 6.00
CA SER A 240 12.08 -16.13 5.78
C SER A 240 13.03 -16.68 6.86
N ASN A 241 12.59 -16.66 8.12
CA ASN A 241 13.35 -17.25 9.22
C ASN A 241 13.45 -18.77 9.12
N GLU A 242 12.38 -19.48 8.77
CA GLU A 242 12.41 -20.92 8.54
C GLU A 242 13.40 -21.30 7.43
N LEU A 243 13.38 -20.56 6.33
CA LEU A 243 14.24 -20.79 5.16
C LEU A 243 15.68 -20.26 5.35
N GLN A 244 15.95 -19.51 6.42
CA GLN A 244 17.23 -18.83 6.67
C GLN A 244 17.69 -17.98 5.47
N ALA A 245 16.75 -17.30 4.82
CA ALA A 245 16.97 -16.58 3.57
C ALA A 245 16.60 -15.10 3.69
N PRO A 246 17.40 -14.17 3.11
CA PRO A 246 17.01 -12.76 3.03
C PRO A 246 15.67 -12.60 2.30
N LEU A 247 14.87 -11.66 2.77
CA LEU A 247 13.50 -11.41 2.32
C LEU A 247 13.36 -10.00 1.73
N VAL A 248 12.82 -9.91 0.53
CA VAL A 248 12.32 -8.66 -0.05
C VAL A 248 10.80 -8.70 -0.05
N ILE A 249 10.15 -7.88 0.79
CA ILE A 249 8.70 -7.72 0.81
C ILE A 249 8.31 -6.71 -0.28
N CYS A 250 7.47 -7.14 -1.22
CA CYS A 250 6.92 -6.30 -2.28
C CYS A 250 5.45 -5.95 -1.97
N ILE A 251 5.14 -4.67 -1.80
CA ILE A 251 3.78 -4.16 -1.61
C ILE A 251 3.38 -3.34 -2.84
N GLY A 252 2.51 -3.92 -3.66
CA GLY A 252 1.89 -3.29 -4.84
C GLY A 252 0.56 -2.58 -4.55
N LEU A 253 0.22 -2.42 -3.27
CA LEU A 253 -1.04 -1.83 -2.81
C LEU A 253 -0.83 -0.42 -2.26
N GLY A 254 -1.87 0.41 -2.34
CA GLY A 254 -1.80 1.80 -1.86
C GLY A 254 -3.10 2.38 -1.32
N SER A 255 -2.95 3.38 -0.45
CA SER A 255 -4.06 4.16 0.10
C SER A 255 -3.71 5.65 0.21
N ASN A 256 -4.71 6.52 0.05
CA ASN A 256 -4.62 7.93 0.41
C ASN A 256 -4.97 8.19 1.88
N GLN A 257 -5.42 7.17 2.61
CA GLN A 257 -5.78 7.29 4.02
C GLN A 257 -4.54 7.42 4.90
N GLY A 258 -4.60 8.33 5.87
CA GLY A 258 -3.55 8.60 6.82
C GLY A 258 -2.71 9.83 6.50
N ALA A 259 -1.70 10.07 7.32
CA ALA A 259 -1.00 11.35 7.38
C ALA A 259 0.07 11.59 6.30
N HIS A 260 0.33 10.62 5.43
CA HIS A 260 1.41 10.65 4.42
C HIS A 260 2.79 11.01 4.99
N SER A 261 3.06 10.65 6.25
CA SER A 261 4.28 10.99 6.98
C SER A 261 5.23 9.81 7.22
N GLY A 262 4.79 8.60 6.86
CA GLY A 262 5.51 7.35 7.16
C GLY A 262 5.22 6.77 8.54
N GLN A 263 4.21 7.32 9.24
CA GLN A 263 3.83 6.92 10.60
C GLN A 263 2.54 6.10 10.67
N SER A 264 1.99 5.59 9.55
CA SER A 264 0.86 4.65 9.62
C SER A 264 1.27 3.34 10.28
N ALA A 265 0.32 2.58 10.81
CA ALA A 265 0.61 1.31 11.47
C ALA A 265 1.34 0.32 10.54
N LEU A 266 0.94 0.26 9.26
CA LEU A 266 1.64 -0.53 8.25
C LEU A 266 3.05 0.01 7.95
N ALA A 267 3.23 1.32 7.83
CA ALA A 267 4.55 1.92 7.58
C ALA A 267 5.54 1.68 8.74
N ILE A 268 5.05 1.76 9.98
CA ILE A 268 5.81 1.40 11.18
C ILE A 268 6.11 -0.10 11.18
N SER A 269 5.16 -0.96 10.79
CA SER A 269 5.37 -2.40 10.71
C SER A 269 6.48 -2.77 9.71
N LEU A 270 6.53 -2.11 8.55
CA LEU A 270 7.66 -2.24 7.61
C LEU A 270 8.98 -1.76 8.23
N THR A 271 8.95 -0.64 8.94
CA THR A 271 10.11 -0.09 9.64
C THR A 271 10.66 -1.03 10.71
N LEU A 272 9.78 -1.68 11.46
CA LEU A 272 10.16 -2.69 12.45
C LEU A 272 10.69 -3.96 11.79
N SER A 273 10.09 -4.39 10.67
CA SER A 273 10.56 -5.56 9.93
C SER A 273 12.00 -5.39 9.42
N ALA A 274 12.40 -4.15 9.09
CA ALA A 274 13.75 -3.82 8.62
C ALA A 274 14.85 -3.97 9.69
N ASN A 275 14.48 -4.17 10.97
CA ASN A 275 15.42 -4.47 12.05
C ASN A 275 15.79 -5.97 12.12
N TYR A 276 15.04 -6.83 11.45
CA TYR A 276 15.42 -8.23 11.30
C TYR A 276 16.53 -8.37 10.25
N TRP A 277 17.39 -9.35 10.47
CA TRP A 277 18.50 -9.64 9.57
C TRP A 277 17.99 -9.98 8.16
N GLY A 278 18.49 -9.27 7.16
CA GLY A 278 18.21 -9.57 5.75
C GLY A 278 16.78 -9.28 5.29
N VAL A 279 16.01 -8.45 5.98
CA VAL A 279 14.65 -8.08 5.57
C VAL A 279 14.61 -6.69 4.95
N TYR A 280 14.03 -6.58 3.76
CA TYR A 280 13.88 -5.35 2.99
C TYR A 280 12.45 -5.17 2.53
N SER A 281 12.05 -3.94 2.23
CA SER A 281 10.72 -3.64 1.69
C SER A 281 10.80 -2.74 0.46
N VAL A 282 9.95 -3.02 -0.53
CA VAL A 282 9.73 -2.22 -1.72
C VAL A 282 8.25 -1.90 -1.80
N ALA A 283 7.93 -0.62 -2.01
CA ALA A 283 6.56 -0.13 -2.06
C ALA A 283 6.32 0.68 -3.34
N ALA A 284 5.14 0.50 -3.92
CA ALA A 284 4.66 1.32 -5.02
C ALA A 284 4.33 2.74 -4.54
N ALA A 285 4.74 3.76 -5.30
CA ALA A 285 4.49 5.15 -4.94
C ALA A 285 3.01 5.58 -5.02
N GLY A 286 2.20 4.89 -5.82
CA GLY A 286 0.82 5.29 -6.13
C GLY A 286 0.64 5.86 -7.54
N ASN A 287 -0.62 5.96 -7.97
CA ASN A 287 -1.02 6.44 -9.29
C ASN A 287 -1.96 7.68 -9.21
N GLU A 288 -1.72 8.56 -8.24
CA GLU A 288 -2.66 9.63 -7.84
C GLU A 288 -2.32 11.00 -8.43
N ALA A 289 -1.18 11.16 -9.09
CA ALA A 289 -0.86 12.44 -9.74
C ALA A 289 -1.88 12.74 -10.85
N GLY A 290 -2.44 13.96 -10.84
CA GLY A 290 -3.46 14.36 -11.81
C GLY A 290 -4.83 13.71 -11.63
N LYS A 291 -5.06 12.96 -10.53
CA LYS A 291 -6.37 12.41 -10.17
C LYS A 291 -7.24 13.37 -9.36
N ALA A 292 -6.66 14.51 -8.97
CA ALA A 292 -7.33 15.58 -8.23
C ALA A 292 -7.87 15.15 -6.84
N HIS A 293 -7.19 14.19 -6.18
CA HIS A 293 -7.53 13.72 -4.84
C HIS A 293 -6.65 14.28 -3.72
N HIS A 294 -5.83 15.30 -4.02
CA HIS A 294 -5.02 16.00 -3.03
C HIS A 294 -5.14 17.52 -3.19
N PHE A 295 -5.28 18.20 -2.06
CA PHE A 295 -5.26 19.66 -1.94
C PHE A 295 -4.17 20.06 -0.95
N PHE A 296 -3.45 21.13 -1.27
CA PHE A 296 -2.44 21.74 -0.40
C PHE A 296 -2.65 23.25 -0.33
N SER A 297 -2.46 23.82 0.86
CA SER A 297 -2.33 25.26 1.02
C SER A 297 -1.49 25.58 2.26
N ASP A 298 -0.80 26.72 2.19
CA ASP A 298 -0.29 27.38 3.39
C ASP A 298 -1.46 27.80 4.29
N ALA A 299 -1.18 27.92 5.59
CA ALA A 299 -2.17 28.36 6.57
C ALA A 299 -2.68 29.76 6.23
N PRO A 300 -4.00 30.02 6.31
CA PRO A 300 -4.53 31.37 6.20
C PRO A 300 -4.00 32.26 7.32
N ALA A 301 -3.92 33.56 7.06
CA ALA A 301 -3.71 34.54 8.12
C ALA A 301 -4.85 34.47 9.17
N PRO A 302 -4.61 34.86 10.43
CA PRO A 302 -5.67 34.96 11.43
C PRO A 302 -6.87 35.74 10.91
N ASP A 303 -8.08 35.30 11.30
CA ASP A 303 -9.37 35.88 10.89
C ASP A 303 -9.70 35.79 9.39
N THR A 304 -8.86 35.13 8.60
CA THR A 304 -9.14 34.78 7.20
C THR A 304 -9.37 33.28 7.04
N SER A 305 -9.76 32.85 5.84
CA SER A 305 -9.94 31.44 5.52
C SER A 305 -9.47 31.12 4.11
N VAL A 306 -8.91 29.92 3.93
CA VAL A 306 -8.73 29.32 2.61
C VAL A 306 -9.99 28.53 2.27
N THR A 307 -10.51 28.68 1.07
CA THR A 307 -11.65 27.88 0.58
C THR A 307 -11.14 26.72 -0.25
N VAL A 308 -11.48 25.51 0.16
CA VAL A 308 -11.24 24.27 -0.58
C VAL A 308 -12.53 23.88 -1.30
N GLU A 309 -12.46 23.70 -2.61
CA GLU A 309 -13.62 23.38 -3.43
C GLU A 309 -13.56 21.92 -3.89
N ILE A 310 -14.58 21.14 -3.53
CA ILE A 310 -14.75 19.74 -3.88
C ILE A 310 -15.94 19.61 -4.84
N LEU A 311 -15.71 19.02 -6.00
CA LEU A 311 -16.75 18.69 -6.96
C LEU A 311 -17.31 17.30 -6.64
N VAL A 312 -18.58 17.27 -6.26
CA VAL A 312 -19.35 16.04 -6.03
C VAL A 312 -20.22 15.75 -7.24
N PRO A 313 -20.02 14.64 -7.96
CA PRO A 313 -20.86 14.26 -9.09
C PRO A 313 -22.28 13.85 -8.68
N GLU A 314 -23.17 13.74 -9.67
CA GLU A 314 -24.47 13.10 -9.47
C GLU A 314 -24.32 11.63 -9.05
N ASN A 315 -25.28 11.12 -8.27
CA ASN A 315 -25.32 9.73 -7.78
C ASN A 315 -24.18 9.34 -6.81
N THR A 316 -23.39 10.29 -6.31
CA THR A 316 -22.46 10.03 -5.20
C THR A 316 -23.24 9.69 -3.93
N ARG A 317 -23.09 8.46 -3.43
CA ARG A 317 -23.74 8.00 -2.19
C ARG A 317 -23.10 8.58 -0.92
N GLY A 318 -21.81 8.89 -1.00
CA GLY A 318 -21.02 9.45 0.07
C GLY A 318 -19.53 9.40 -0.25
N PHE A 319 -18.73 10.09 0.54
CA PHE A 319 -17.27 10.08 0.45
C PHE A 319 -16.65 10.49 1.78
N THR A 320 -15.35 10.25 1.93
CA THR A 320 -14.56 10.77 3.05
C THR A 320 -13.49 11.73 2.58
N ALA A 321 -12.97 12.55 3.49
CA ALA A 321 -11.80 13.37 3.26
C ALA A 321 -11.03 13.58 4.57
N GLU A 322 -9.73 13.80 4.49
CA GLU A 322 -8.86 13.93 5.67
C GLU A 322 -8.00 15.18 5.57
N LEU A 323 -8.24 16.15 6.47
CA LEU A 323 -7.35 17.29 6.65
C LEU A 323 -6.25 16.94 7.65
N TRP A 324 -5.00 17.13 7.25
CA TRP A 324 -3.82 16.97 8.09
C TRP A 324 -3.05 18.28 8.23
N GLY A 325 -2.69 18.63 9.45
CA GLY A 325 -1.93 19.84 9.79
C GLY A 325 -0.86 19.56 10.84
N ALA A 326 0.31 20.19 10.72
CA ALA A 326 1.40 20.01 11.67
C ALA A 326 1.38 21.05 12.81
N PRO A 327 1.76 20.70 14.05
CA PRO A 327 1.99 21.66 15.11
C PRO A 327 3.05 22.70 14.71
N PRO A 328 2.97 23.95 15.20
CA PRO A 328 2.04 24.45 16.22
C PRO A 328 0.70 24.98 15.68
N GLU A 329 0.43 24.83 14.37
CA GLU A 329 -0.82 25.32 13.79
C GLU A 329 -2.05 24.54 14.29
N ILE A 330 -3.16 25.26 14.43
CA ILE A 330 -4.46 24.69 14.78
C ILE A 330 -5.48 25.12 13.74
N TYR A 331 -5.98 24.14 13.00
CA TYR A 331 -6.99 24.32 11.98
C TYR A 331 -8.41 24.06 12.51
N SER A 332 -9.36 24.76 11.92
CA SER A 332 -10.80 24.53 12.09
C SER A 332 -11.51 24.75 10.76
N VAL A 333 -12.72 24.22 10.63
CA VAL A 333 -13.45 24.24 9.37
C VAL A 333 -14.85 24.83 9.50
N GLY A 334 -15.37 25.35 8.40
CA GLY A 334 -16.79 25.58 8.15
C GLY A 334 -17.14 25.04 6.76
N PHE A 335 -18.42 24.98 6.43
CA PHE A 335 -18.91 24.39 5.18
C PHE A 335 -19.87 25.32 4.49
N GLU A 336 -19.88 25.26 3.16
CA GLU A 336 -20.92 25.87 2.33
C GLU A 336 -21.35 24.84 1.29
N SER A 337 -22.64 24.54 1.28
CA SER A 337 -23.21 23.53 0.40
C SER A 337 -23.43 24.08 -1.02
N PRO A 338 -23.64 23.20 -2.02
CA PRO A 338 -23.96 23.61 -3.38
C PRO A 338 -25.22 24.48 -3.48
N LEU A 339 -26.15 24.35 -2.53
CA LEU A 339 -27.39 25.13 -2.46
C LEU A 339 -27.20 26.46 -1.71
N GLY A 340 -26.00 26.73 -1.19
CA GLY A 340 -25.63 27.98 -0.52
C GLY A 340 -25.91 28.01 0.98
N GLU A 341 -26.26 26.88 1.60
CA GLU A 341 -26.38 26.80 3.06
C GLU A 341 -24.97 26.85 3.70
N VAL A 342 -24.79 27.68 4.73
CA VAL A 342 -23.49 27.94 5.34
C VAL A 342 -23.46 27.46 6.78
N ILE A 343 -22.53 26.56 7.06
CA ILE A 343 -22.14 26.16 8.40
C ILE A 343 -20.93 26.99 8.81
N GLN A 344 -21.10 27.76 9.88
CA GLN A 344 -20.05 28.63 10.42
C GLN A 344 -18.87 27.81 10.96
N ARG A 345 -17.76 28.50 11.22
CA ARG A 345 -16.55 27.92 11.81
C ARG A 345 -16.88 27.10 13.06
N LEU A 346 -16.53 25.81 13.02
CA LEU A 346 -16.69 24.89 14.14
C LEU A 346 -15.65 25.17 15.25
N PRO A 347 -16.00 24.89 16.52
CA PRO A 347 -15.08 25.09 17.64
C PRO A 347 -13.90 24.12 17.60
N THR A 348 -12.71 24.59 17.95
CA THR A 348 -11.51 23.75 18.14
C THR A 348 -11.50 23.14 19.54
N ARG A 349 -11.44 21.81 19.64
CA ARG A 349 -11.28 21.06 20.89
C ARG A 349 -10.26 19.94 20.69
N ILE A 350 -9.70 19.41 21.78
CA ILE A 350 -8.65 18.37 21.72
C ILE A 350 -9.14 17.14 20.95
N ASN A 351 -10.28 16.59 21.37
CA ASN A 351 -11.00 15.53 20.67
C ASN A 351 -12.47 15.94 20.60
N TYR A 352 -13.03 15.95 19.39
CA TYR A 352 -14.43 16.31 19.20
C TYR A 352 -15.01 15.62 17.98
N THR A 353 -16.23 15.12 18.14
CA THR A 353 -17.05 14.62 17.05
C THR A 353 -18.32 15.44 16.93
N ASP A 354 -18.80 15.62 15.71
CA ASP A 354 -20.06 16.30 15.42
C ASP A 354 -20.73 15.68 14.19
N THR A 355 -22.03 15.88 14.12
CA THR A 355 -22.82 15.54 12.94
C THR A 355 -23.58 16.76 12.50
N ILE A 356 -23.19 17.30 11.35
CA ILE A 356 -23.85 18.44 10.73
C ILE A 356 -24.94 17.93 9.82
N GLN A 357 -26.14 18.48 9.99
CA GLN A 357 -27.27 18.28 9.09
C GLN A 357 -27.64 19.61 8.46
N PHE A 358 -27.96 19.58 7.17
CA PHE A 358 -28.39 20.73 6.41
C PHE A 358 -29.92 20.78 6.37
N VAL A 359 -30.49 21.99 6.27
CA VAL A 359 -31.95 22.19 6.28
C VAL A 359 -32.54 22.02 4.88
N LEU A 360 -31.81 22.41 3.85
CA LEU A 360 -32.29 22.45 2.46
C LEU A 360 -31.97 21.19 1.65
N GLU A 361 -31.30 20.21 2.26
CA GLU A 361 -30.81 19.00 1.60
C GLU A 361 -30.63 17.85 2.60
N ASP A 362 -30.60 16.62 2.08
CA ASP A 362 -30.45 15.40 2.89
C ASP A 362 -28.98 15.07 3.23
N THR A 363 -28.05 15.99 2.94
CA THR A 363 -26.63 15.78 3.23
C THR A 363 -26.36 15.80 4.72
N GLU A 364 -25.56 14.84 5.16
CA GLU A 364 -25.03 14.80 6.51
C GLU A 364 -23.50 14.76 6.46
N ILE A 365 -22.84 15.59 7.28
CA ILE A 365 -21.38 15.56 7.42
C ILE A 365 -21.05 15.14 8.85
N PHE A 366 -20.53 13.94 9.00
CA PHE A 366 -19.87 13.52 10.23
C PHE A 366 -18.43 14.04 10.25
N ILE A 367 -18.03 14.59 11.39
CA ILE A 367 -16.70 15.17 11.60
C ILE A 367 -16.09 14.55 12.84
N ALA A 368 -14.84 14.11 12.74
CA ALA A 368 -14.01 13.75 13.87
C ALA A 368 -12.71 14.56 13.82
N SER A 369 -12.47 15.39 14.83
CA SER A 369 -11.26 16.19 14.97
C SER A 369 -10.40 15.65 16.11
N GLU A 370 -9.15 15.32 15.80
CA GLU A 370 -8.09 14.97 16.74
C GLU A 370 -7.00 16.05 16.65
N LEU A 371 -6.87 16.89 17.67
CA LEU A 371 -5.86 17.95 17.68
C LEU A 371 -4.44 17.40 17.77
N ILE A 372 -4.28 16.28 18.48
CA ILE A 372 -3.01 15.56 18.63
C ILE A 372 -3.31 14.09 18.34
N GLN A 373 -3.09 13.68 17.10
CA GLN A 373 -3.29 12.30 16.69
C GLN A 373 -2.20 11.41 17.30
N THR A 374 -2.61 10.26 17.85
CA THR A 374 -1.78 9.42 18.75
C THR A 374 -0.43 8.97 18.16
N VAL A 375 -0.31 8.82 16.84
CA VAL A 375 0.88 8.21 16.21
C VAL A 375 1.81 9.25 15.58
N SER A 376 1.24 10.22 14.88
CA SER A 376 1.97 11.29 14.19
C SER A 376 2.22 12.52 15.07
N GLY A 377 1.38 12.75 16.09
CA GLY A 377 1.34 13.99 16.86
C GLY A 377 0.73 15.18 16.09
N ASP A 378 0.32 14.95 14.84
CA ASP A 378 -0.27 15.97 13.98
C ASP A 378 -1.78 16.10 14.21
N GLN A 379 -2.36 17.21 13.75
CA GLN A 379 -3.80 17.38 13.75
C GLN A 379 -4.44 16.63 12.58
N LEU A 380 -5.52 15.90 12.87
CA LEU A 380 -6.42 15.29 11.89
C LEU A 380 -7.82 15.87 12.04
N ILE A 381 -8.44 16.26 10.92
CA ILE A 381 -9.89 16.44 10.84
C ILE A 381 -10.42 15.50 9.74
N PHE A 382 -11.12 14.45 10.17
CA PHE A 382 -11.77 13.49 9.30
C PHE A 382 -13.19 13.95 8.98
N PHE A 383 -13.53 13.94 7.70
CA PHE A 383 -14.86 14.25 7.18
C PHE A 383 -15.47 13.01 6.56
N ARG A 384 -16.75 12.77 6.84
CA ARG A 384 -17.54 11.73 6.20
C ARG A 384 -18.87 12.32 5.74
N PHE A 385 -19.03 12.47 4.43
CA PHE A 385 -20.21 13.00 3.78
C PHE A 385 -21.16 11.87 3.40
N SER A 386 -22.39 11.93 3.87
CA SER A 386 -23.48 10.98 3.57
C SER A 386 -24.52 11.68 2.69
N ASN A 387 -24.96 11.02 1.61
CA ASN A 387 -25.91 11.58 0.64
C ASN A 387 -25.57 13.03 0.22
N PRO A 388 -24.33 13.32 -0.21
CA PRO A 388 -23.92 14.67 -0.54
C PRO A 388 -24.69 15.18 -1.76
N THR A 389 -25.24 16.39 -1.65
CA THR A 389 -25.86 17.06 -2.80
C THR A 389 -24.83 17.23 -3.91
N PRO A 390 -25.15 16.86 -5.16
CA PRO A 390 -24.25 17.06 -6.29
C PRO A 390 -23.92 18.54 -6.51
N GLY A 391 -22.68 18.82 -6.88
CA GLY A 391 -22.19 20.17 -7.15
C GLY A 391 -20.90 20.50 -6.40
N ALA A 392 -20.57 21.79 -6.38
CA ALA A 392 -19.36 22.29 -5.74
C ALA A 392 -19.60 22.54 -4.25
N TRP A 393 -19.03 21.70 -3.41
CA TRP A 393 -18.93 21.90 -1.97
C TRP A 393 -17.73 22.78 -1.64
N LYS A 394 -17.88 23.64 -0.64
CA LYS A 394 -16.80 24.50 -0.15
C LYS A 394 -16.50 24.19 1.31
N ILE A 395 -15.26 23.81 1.61
CA ILE A 395 -14.72 23.70 2.96
C ILE A 395 -13.90 24.95 3.24
N LYS A 396 -14.32 25.77 4.20
CA LYS A 396 -13.57 26.95 4.64
C LYS A 396 -12.64 26.56 5.77
N VAL A 397 -11.35 26.58 5.53
CA VAL A 397 -10.31 26.25 6.51
C VAL A 397 -9.80 27.54 7.14
N TYR A 398 -9.82 27.58 8.47
CA TYR A 398 -9.35 28.69 9.30
C TYR A 398 -8.13 28.24 10.12
N SER A 399 -7.20 29.16 10.38
CA SER A 399 -6.13 28.98 11.37
C SER A 399 -6.36 29.89 12.57
N SER A 400 -5.98 29.42 13.75
CA SER A 400 -6.00 30.18 15.02
C SER A 400 -4.69 30.92 15.31
N SER A 401 -3.64 30.75 14.50
CA SER A 401 -2.31 31.30 14.76
C SER A 401 -1.69 31.94 13.51
N ASN A 402 -0.73 32.85 13.75
CA ASN A 402 0.00 33.53 12.68
C ASN A 402 1.37 32.87 12.43
N ASN A 403 1.45 31.54 12.39
CA ASN A 403 2.70 30.86 12.04
C ASN A 403 2.72 30.48 10.55
N ALA A 404 3.91 30.14 10.06
CA ALA A 404 4.13 29.67 8.70
C ALA A 404 3.84 28.16 8.59
N GLY A 405 2.62 27.73 8.93
CA GLY A 405 2.21 26.34 8.73
C GLY A 405 1.51 26.10 7.40
N ASN A 406 1.19 24.85 7.15
CA ASN A 406 0.41 24.41 6.00
C ASN A 406 -0.51 23.25 6.38
N PHE A 407 -1.47 22.98 5.51
CA PHE A 407 -2.36 21.83 5.65
C PHE A 407 -2.53 21.13 4.31
N HIS A 408 -2.89 19.86 4.41
CA HIS A 408 -3.18 19.00 3.29
C HIS A 408 -4.56 18.41 3.46
N ILE A 409 -5.28 18.18 2.36
CA ILE A 409 -6.52 17.40 2.37
C ILE A 409 -6.41 16.31 1.32
N TRP A 410 -6.66 15.06 1.71
CA TRP A 410 -6.76 13.94 0.79
C TRP A 410 -8.19 13.42 0.68
N LEU A 411 -8.58 13.09 -0.54
CA LEU A 411 -9.73 12.24 -0.87
C LEU A 411 -9.26 10.79 -1.04
N PRO A 412 -10.15 9.79 -0.97
CA PRO A 412 -9.83 8.40 -1.24
C PRO A 412 -9.08 8.20 -2.56
N VAL A 413 -8.28 7.14 -2.62
CA VAL A 413 -7.49 6.79 -3.81
C VAL A 413 -8.39 6.52 -5.02
N SER A 414 -7.90 6.74 -6.24
CA SER A 414 -8.67 6.48 -7.46
C SER A 414 -9.21 5.06 -7.53
N GLY A 415 -10.44 4.91 -8.00
CA GLY A 415 -11.09 3.59 -8.11
C GLY A 415 -11.59 3.05 -6.78
N PHE A 416 -11.55 3.85 -5.70
CA PHE A 416 -12.21 3.55 -4.43
C PHE A 416 -13.70 3.90 -4.47
N MET A 417 -14.04 5.00 -5.16
CA MET A 417 -15.42 5.48 -5.32
C MET A 417 -15.88 5.38 -6.77
N GLN A 418 -17.18 5.29 -6.98
CA GLN A 418 -17.78 5.42 -8.31
C GLN A 418 -19.12 6.14 -8.20
N PRO A 419 -19.24 7.40 -8.69
CA PRO A 419 -18.21 8.20 -9.36
C PRO A 419 -17.17 8.80 -8.40
N ASP A 420 -16.00 9.16 -8.93
CA ASP A 420 -14.93 9.83 -8.16
C ASP A 420 -15.32 11.27 -7.78
N VAL A 421 -15.01 11.64 -6.54
CA VAL A 421 -15.12 13.00 -6.01
C VAL A 421 -13.75 13.65 -6.12
N THR A 422 -13.67 14.90 -6.59
CA THR A 422 -12.38 15.54 -6.92
C THR A 422 -12.30 16.97 -6.43
N PHE A 423 -11.08 17.46 -6.18
CA PHE A 423 -10.86 18.89 -5.94
C PHE A 423 -10.91 19.68 -7.25
N LEU A 424 -11.52 20.87 -7.23
CA LEU A 424 -11.49 21.79 -8.37
C LEU A 424 -10.12 22.47 -8.56
N ARG A 425 -9.32 22.56 -7.49
CA ARG A 425 -7.97 23.14 -7.49
C ARG A 425 -6.99 22.21 -6.79
N PRO A 426 -6.67 21.04 -7.38
CA PRO A 426 -5.81 20.06 -6.75
C PRO A 426 -4.33 20.48 -6.79
N ASP A 427 -3.54 19.94 -5.87
CA ASP A 427 -2.07 19.96 -5.95
C ASP A 427 -1.55 18.58 -6.42
N PRO A 428 -0.73 18.50 -7.48
CA PRO A 428 -0.27 17.23 -8.03
C PRO A 428 0.88 16.57 -7.24
N ASN A 429 1.45 17.26 -6.26
CA ASN A 429 2.54 16.78 -5.42
C ASN A 429 2.02 16.19 -4.11
N THR A 430 2.88 15.52 -3.34
CA THR A 430 2.50 14.88 -2.07
C THR A 430 1.34 13.89 -2.25
N THR A 431 1.39 13.14 -3.34
CA THR A 431 0.39 12.13 -3.74
C THR A 431 0.90 10.69 -3.51
N ILE A 432 2.03 10.55 -2.82
CA ILE A 432 2.65 9.25 -2.50
C ILE A 432 1.76 8.46 -1.55
N THR A 433 1.22 7.32 -1.99
CA THR A 433 0.25 6.55 -1.20
C THR A 433 0.90 5.82 -0.01
N ALA A 434 0.19 5.68 1.11
CA ALA A 434 0.60 4.75 2.17
C ALA A 434 0.68 3.30 1.61
N PRO A 435 1.63 2.45 2.05
CA PRO A 435 2.62 2.68 3.10
C PRO A 435 3.96 3.24 2.57
N SER A 436 4.00 3.72 1.32
CA SER A 436 5.26 4.04 0.65
C SER A 436 5.98 5.30 1.18
N ALA A 437 5.36 6.02 2.11
CA ALA A 437 6.02 7.02 2.95
C ALA A 437 6.95 6.41 4.03
N ALA A 438 6.93 5.09 4.26
CA ALA A 438 7.80 4.42 5.21
C ALA A 438 9.29 4.70 4.91
N GLN A 439 10.04 5.10 5.93
CA GLN A 439 11.42 5.57 5.77
C GLN A 439 12.34 4.47 5.20
N VAL A 440 12.18 3.22 5.67
CA VAL A 440 13.02 2.10 5.26
C VAL A 440 12.66 1.54 3.88
N ALA A 441 11.39 1.63 3.49
CA ALA A 441 10.92 1.07 2.23
C ALA A 441 11.61 1.76 1.05
N LEU A 442 11.99 1.00 0.02
CA LEU A 442 12.43 1.56 -1.24
C LEU A 442 11.19 1.85 -2.09
N THR A 443 10.84 3.13 -2.20
CA THR A 443 9.62 3.58 -2.86
C THR A 443 9.90 3.91 -4.31
N THR A 444 9.03 3.44 -5.19
CA THR A 444 9.25 3.46 -6.63
C THR A 444 8.17 4.23 -7.37
N SER A 445 8.57 5.27 -8.09
CA SER A 445 7.72 5.91 -9.09
C SER A 445 7.81 5.21 -10.44
N THR A 446 6.90 5.57 -11.34
CA THR A 446 6.71 4.87 -12.61
C THR A 446 7.14 5.73 -13.77
N TYR A 447 7.91 5.15 -14.68
CA TYR A 447 8.19 5.74 -15.98
C TYR A 447 7.97 4.72 -17.11
N ASN A 448 7.84 5.22 -18.34
CA ASN A 448 7.78 4.40 -19.52
C ASN A 448 9.19 4.03 -19.97
N GLY A 449 9.50 2.73 -19.97
CA GLY A 449 10.82 2.20 -20.30
C GLY A 449 11.30 2.52 -21.73
N TYR A 450 10.37 2.70 -22.68
CA TYR A 450 10.70 2.95 -24.09
C TYR A 450 10.98 4.43 -24.36
N THR A 451 10.10 5.32 -23.88
CA THR A 451 10.23 6.76 -24.12
C THR A 451 11.08 7.46 -23.06
N ASN A 452 11.41 6.76 -21.96
CA ASN A 452 12.06 7.32 -20.78
C ASN A 452 11.32 8.55 -20.20
N SER A 453 10.00 8.58 -20.37
CA SER A 453 9.12 9.64 -19.87
C SER A 453 8.38 9.18 -18.61
N LEU A 454 8.14 10.09 -17.67
CA LEU A 454 7.36 9.79 -16.47
C LEU A 454 5.95 9.33 -16.86
N PHE A 455 5.40 8.36 -16.13
CA PHE A 455 3.98 8.04 -16.22
C PHE A 455 3.17 9.22 -15.67
N VAL A 456 2.19 9.71 -16.44
CA VAL A 456 1.46 10.94 -16.11
C VAL A 456 0.80 10.89 -14.74
N ASN A 457 0.30 9.72 -14.35
CA ASN A 457 -0.33 9.52 -13.05
C ASN A 457 0.61 9.02 -11.96
N SER A 458 1.91 8.84 -12.22
CA SER A 458 2.86 8.43 -11.18
C SER A 458 2.82 9.44 -10.03
N SER A 459 2.47 8.95 -8.83
CA SER A 459 2.45 9.77 -7.63
C SER A 459 3.80 10.44 -7.39
N ARG A 460 3.73 11.64 -6.83
CA ARG A 460 4.87 12.54 -6.64
C ARG A 460 5.00 12.88 -5.18
N GLY A 461 6.23 12.94 -4.67
CA GLY A 461 6.46 13.38 -3.31
C GLY A 461 6.66 14.89 -3.21
N PHE A 462 7.42 15.37 -2.23
CA PHE A 462 7.90 14.63 -1.06
C PHE A 462 6.74 14.15 -0.18
N THR A 463 7.03 13.40 0.90
CA THR A 463 6.03 13.15 1.94
C THR A 463 5.54 14.47 2.53
N ARG A 464 4.43 14.47 3.27
CA ARG A 464 3.94 15.68 3.96
C ARG A 464 5.02 16.29 4.88
N THR A 465 5.85 15.44 5.48
CA THR A 465 6.96 15.80 6.37
C THR A 465 8.26 16.15 5.64
N GLY A 466 8.26 16.25 4.31
CA GLY A 466 9.42 16.63 3.51
C GLY A 466 10.45 15.50 3.29
N ILE A 467 10.13 14.26 3.65
CA ILE A 467 10.99 13.11 3.34
C ILE A 467 10.97 12.87 1.83
N ILE A 468 12.16 12.71 1.27
CA ILE A 468 12.33 12.45 -0.16
C ILE A 468 11.74 11.08 -0.50
N LYS A 469 10.60 11.13 -1.17
CA LYS A 469 9.91 10.02 -1.83
C LYS A 469 9.44 10.51 -3.20
N PRO A 470 9.34 9.66 -4.23
CA PRO A 470 9.86 8.29 -4.28
C PRO A 470 11.39 8.27 -4.07
N ASP A 471 11.97 7.11 -3.76
CA ASP A 471 13.43 6.99 -3.68
C ASP A 471 14.03 6.92 -5.09
N ILE A 472 13.42 6.15 -6.01
CA ILE A 472 13.84 6.00 -7.41
C ILE A 472 12.63 5.81 -8.32
N ALA A 473 12.82 5.92 -9.63
CA ALA A 473 11.82 5.56 -10.63
C ALA A 473 12.18 4.23 -11.33
N ALA A 474 11.19 3.38 -11.59
CA ALA A 474 11.36 2.14 -12.36
C ALA A 474 10.37 2.06 -13.53
N PRO A 475 10.66 1.26 -14.59
CA PRO A 475 9.72 1.02 -15.66
C PRO A 475 8.42 0.44 -15.09
N GLY A 476 7.27 0.89 -15.58
CA GLY A 476 5.98 0.31 -15.18
C GLY A 476 4.82 0.74 -16.07
N VAL A 477 5.10 1.09 -17.32
CA VAL A 477 4.08 1.41 -18.33
C VAL A 477 4.14 0.36 -19.43
N ASN A 478 3.00 -0.27 -19.71
CA ASN A 478 2.83 -1.34 -20.70
C ASN A 478 3.91 -2.44 -20.57
N VAL A 479 4.15 -2.88 -19.34
CA VAL A 479 5.08 -3.98 -19.08
C VAL A 479 4.37 -5.28 -19.38
N PRO A 480 5.00 -6.24 -20.09
CA PRO A 480 4.44 -7.57 -20.28
C PRO A 480 4.70 -8.47 -19.07
N GLY A 481 3.75 -9.35 -18.76
CA GLY A 481 3.87 -10.27 -17.62
C GLY A 481 2.83 -11.38 -17.63
N PRO A 482 2.99 -12.39 -16.76
CA PRO A 482 2.06 -13.51 -16.69
C PRO A 482 0.71 -13.08 -16.13
N ALA A 483 -0.32 -13.80 -16.55
CA ALA A 483 -1.70 -13.62 -16.12
C ALA A 483 -2.33 -15.00 -15.84
N PRO A 484 -3.37 -15.06 -14.99
CA PRO A 484 -4.02 -16.32 -14.64
C PRO A 484 -4.48 -17.15 -15.85
N GLY A 485 -4.36 -18.46 -15.71
CA GLY A 485 -4.67 -19.44 -16.75
C GLY A 485 -3.50 -19.68 -17.71
N GLY A 486 -2.26 -19.47 -17.25
CA GLY A 486 -1.06 -19.64 -18.08
C GLY A 486 -0.92 -18.61 -19.21
N ARG A 487 -1.60 -17.47 -19.12
CA ARG A 487 -1.63 -16.43 -20.17
C ARG A 487 -0.58 -15.35 -19.90
N PHE A 488 -0.41 -14.45 -20.86
CA PHE A 488 0.37 -13.23 -20.69
C PHE A 488 -0.50 -12.01 -21.02
N THR A 489 -0.23 -10.89 -20.35
CA THR A 489 -0.93 -9.62 -20.54
C THR A 489 0.05 -8.45 -20.39
N THR A 490 -0.45 -7.23 -20.53
CA THR A 490 0.30 -6.01 -20.18
C THR A 490 -0.36 -5.25 -19.04
N MET A 491 0.46 -4.61 -18.21
CA MET A 491 0.00 -3.84 -17.06
C MET A 491 0.76 -2.52 -16.95
N THR A 492 0.08 -1.48 -16.48
CA THR A 492 0.66 -0.16 -16.21
C THR A 492 0.37 0.24 -14.78
N GLY A 493 1.39 0.65 -14.03
CA GLY A 493 1.23 1.14 -12.67
C GLY A 493 2.52 1.20 -11.86
N SER A 494 2.44 1.81 -10.68
CA SER A 494 3.54 1.81 -9.71
C SER A 494 3.71 0.48 -8.99
N SER A 495 2.68 -0.37 -8.93
CA SER A 495 2.81 -1.75 -8.46
C SER A 495 3.81 -2.54 -9.31
N VAL A 496 3.72 -2.41 -10.64
CA VAL A 496 4.63 -3.04 -11.60
C VAL A 496 6.07 -2.53 -11.43
N ALA A 497 6.24 -1.22 -11.26
CA ALA A 497 7.53 -0.60 -11.00
C ALA A 497 8.15 -1.15 -9.69
N ALA A 498 7.34 -1.30 -8.64
CA ALA A 498 7.76 -1.91 -7.37
C ALA A 498 8.19 -3.37 -7.54
N ALA A 499 7.47 -4.18 -8.32
CA ALA A 499 7.86 -5.56 -8.59
C ALA A 499 9.21 -5.66 -9.31
N ILE A 500 9.46 -4.84 -10.33
CA ILE A 500 10.78 -4.79 -11.01
C ILE A 500 11.88 -4.42 -10.00
N THR A 501 11.62 -3.42 -9.15
CA THR A 501 12.58 -3.03 -8.11
C THR A 501 12.78 -4.11 -7.05
N ALA A 502 11.76 -4.88 -6.68
CA ALA A 502 11.91 -6.01 -5.76
C ALA A 502 12.83 -7.09 -6.32
N GLY A 503 12.69 -7.42 -7.61
CA GLY A 503 13.64 -8.31 -8.30
C GLY A 503 15.05 -7.71 -8.36
N ALA A 504 15.18 -6.42 -8.67
CA ALA A 504 16.47 -5.73 -8.64
C ALA A 504 17.14 -5.78 -7.25
N CYS A 505 16.37 -5.61 -6.17
CA CYS A 505 16.85 -5.78 -4.80
C CYS A 505 17.43 -7.19 -4.60
N ALA A 506 16.72 -8.23 -5.04
CA ALA A 506 17.22 -9.60 -4.94
C ALA A 506 18.55 -9.81 -5.67
N LEU A 507 18.76 -9.19 -6.84
CA LEU A 507 20.05 -9.25 -7.54
C LEU A 507 21.18 -8.60 -6.72
N VAL A 508 20.94 -7.42 -6.14
CA VAL A 508 21.95 -6.69 -5.36
C VAL A 508 22.26 -7.41 -4.04
N ILE A 509 21.26 -8.03 -3.41
CA ILE A 509 21.46 -8.82 -2.18
C ILE A 509 22.25 -10.08 -2.49
N GLU A 510 21.94 -10.81 -3.58
CA GLU A 510 22.73 -11.96 -4.03
C GLU A 510 24.20 -11.55 -4.27
N TRP A 511 24.43 -10.40 -4.90
CA TRP A 511 25.78 -9.89 -5.10
C TRP A 511 26.50 -9.66 -3.77
N GLY A 512 25.85 -9.02 -2.79
CA GLY A 512 26.39 -8.83 -1.45
C GLY A 512 26.80 -10.15 -0.80
N ALA A 513 25.93 -11.14 -0.86
CA ALA A 513 26.16 -12.47 -0.30
C ALA A 513 27.33 -13.20 -0.97
N LYS A 514 27.60 -12.95 -2.26
CA LYS A 514 28.73 -13.54 -3.02
C LYS A 514 30.07 -12.83 -2.81
N ARG A 515 30.12 -11.71 -2.08
CA ARG A 515 31.39 -10.99 -1.80
C ARG A 515 32.30 -11.82 -0.89
N ASN A 516 33.58 -11.43 -0.82
CA ASN A 516 34.54 -11.97 0.14
C ASN A 516 35.12 -10.83 1.02
N PRO A 517 34.77 -10.74 2.32
CA PRO A 517 33.78 -11.58 3.01
C PRO A 517 32.34 -11.32 2.52
N PRO A 518 31.41 -12.29 2.70
CA PRO A 518 30.00 -12.09 2.40
C PRO A 518 29.43 -10.89 3.14
N LYS A 519 28.57 -10.12 2.47
CA LYS A 519 27.90 -8.96 3.05
C LYS A 519 26.40 -9.02 2.84
N ILE A 520 25.66 -8.94 3.93
CA ILE A 520 24.22 -8.69 3.90
C ILE A 520 24.02 -7.23 4.24
N PHE A 521 23.50 -6.49 3.27
CA PHE A 521 23.27 -5.06 3.42
C PHE A 521 22.17 -4.81 4.44
N ASN A 522 22.25 -3.75 5.24
CA ASN A 522 21.04 -3.26 5.89
C ASN A 522 20.20 -2.43 4.90
N ASN A 523 18.99 -2.01 5.29
CA ASN A 523 18.10 -1.23 4.43
C ASN A 523 18.71 0.10 3.97
N ALA A 524 19.46 0.79 4.84
CA ALA A 524 20.10 2.05 4.50
C ALA A 524 21.22 1.87 3.46
N GLU A 525 22.03 0.81 3.61
CA GLU A 525 23.07 0.46 2.64
C GLU A 525 22.49 0.08 1.29
N LEU A 526 21.46 -0.78 1.27
CA LEU A 526 20.80 -1.19 0.03
C LEU A 526 20.20 0.02 -0.69
N LYS A 527 19.44 0.85 0.03
CA LYS A 527 18.88 2.10 -0.51
C LYS A 527 19.96 3.04 -1.06
N ALA A 528 21.06 3.22 -0.33
CA ALA A 528 22.19 4.05 -0.79
C ALA A 528 22.84 3.51 -2.07
N LEU A 529 22.91 2.18 -2.25
CA LEU A 529 23.39 1.56 -3.49
C LEU A 529 22.48 1.91 -4.67
N PHE A 530 21.17 1.71 -4.52
CA PHE A 530 20.19 2.09 -5.55
C PHE A 530 20.22 3.57 -5.88
N ILE A 531 20.27 4.44 -4.87
CA ILE A 531 20.38 5.88 -5.06
C ILE A 531 21.66 6.24 -5.82
N ARG A 532 22.83 5.72 -5.43
CA ARG A 532 24.09 6.04 -6.12
C ARG A 532 24.12 5.54 -7.55
N GLY A 533 23.59 4.34 -7.80
CA GLY A 533 23.54 3.73 -9.14
C GLY A 533 22.45 4.33 -10.05
N ALA A 534 21.48 5.07 -9.51
CA ALA A 534 20.37 5.62 -10.29
C ALA A 534 20.86 6.48 -11.47
N ARG A 535 20.29 6.23 -12.65
CA ARG A 535 20.53 7.02 -13.85
C ARG A 535 19.81 8.36 -13.75
N ARG A 536 20.56 9.45 -13.90
CA ARG A 536 20.07 10.83 -13.83
C ARG A 536 20.18 11.51 -15.17
N SER A 537 19.17 12.29 -15.52
CA SER A 537 19.25 13.20 -16.66
C SER A 537 20.15 14.39 -16.31
N GLN A 538 20.87 14.92 -17.30
CA GLN A 538 21.71 16.14 -17.14
C GLN A 538 20.86 17.42 -17.06
N VAL A 539 19.58 17.35 -17.44
CA VAL A 539 18.69 18.53 -17.54
C VAL A 539 17.76 18.70 -16.33
N GLN A 540 17.76 17.74 -15.41
CA GLN A 540 16.92 17.76 -14.20
C GLN A 540 17.79 17.84 -12.95
N LEU A 541 17.30 18.55 -11.93
CA LEU A 541 17.88 18.52 -10.59
C LEU A 541 17.38 17.29 -9.83
N TYR A 542 18.27 16.66 -9.08
CA TYR A 542 17.97 15.52 -8.23
C TYR A 542 18.47 15.78 -6.80
N PRO A 543 17.77 15.29 -5.77
CA PRO A 543 16.49 14.58 -5.85
C PRO A 543 15.33 15.51 -6.24
N ASN A 544 14.29 14.97 -6.85
CA ASN A 544 13.05 15.69 -7.16
C ASN A 544 11.80 14.84 -6.83
N ARG A 545 10.62 15.45 -6.96
CA ARG A 545 9.34 14.88 -6.51
C ARG A 545 8.86 13.73 -7.39
N GLU A 546 9.27 13.71 -8.66
CA GLU A 546 8.82 12.79 -9.69
C GLU A 546 9.70 11.54 -9.80
N TRP A 547 11.02 11.74 -9.86
CA TRP A 547 12.02 10.71 -10.13
C TRP A 547 12.78 10.28 -8.88
N GLY A 548 12.56 10.93 -7.73
CA GLY A 548 13.35 10.71 -6.54
C GLY A 548 14.80 11.03 -6.84
N TYR A 549 15.68 10.04 -6.68
CA TYR A 549 17.12 10.16 -6.96
C TYR A 549 17.52 9.76 -8.38
N GLY A 550 16.59 9.30 -9.24
CA GLY A 550 16.84 8.92 -10.62
C GLY A 550 16.17 7.61 -11.03
N ALA A 551 16.39 7.18 -12.27
CA ALA A 551 15.87 5.94 -12.82
C ALA A 551 16.70 4.73 -12.36
N LEU A 552 16.04 3.63 -12.02
CA LEU A 552 16.65 2.35 -11.68
C LEU A 552 17.62 1.88 -12.77
N ASP A 553 18.86 1.62 -12.38
CA ASP A 553 19.90 1.05 -13.24
C ASP A 553 20.78 0.13 -12.40
N VAL A 554 20.48 -1.16 -12.44
CA VAL A 554 21.16 -2.18 -11.64
C VAL A 554 22.63 -2.31 -12.06
N TYR A 555 22.94 -2.16 -13.34
CA TYR A 555 24.32 -2.25 -13.82
C TYR A 555 25.20 -1.14 -13.25
N ARG A 556 24.67 0.09 -13.23
CA ARG A 556 25.38 1.24 -12.65
C ARG A 556 25.67 1.11 -11.16
N ILE A 557 24.83 0.41 -10.40
CA ILE A 557 25.10 0.12 -8.98
C ILE A 557 26.47 -0.57 -8.83
N PHE A 558 26.82 -1.47 -9.74
CA PHE A 558 28.09 -2.19 -9.70
C PHE A 558 29.25 -1.38 -10.31
N SER A 559 29.02 -0.67 -11.42
CA SER A 559 30.07 0.09 -12.09
C SER A 559 30.60 1.28 -11.27
N VAL A 560 29.80 1.82 -10.35
CA VAL A 560 30.23 2.90 -9.45
C VAL A 560 31.39 2.45 -8.53
N PHE A 561 31.54 1.15 -8.27
CA PHE A 561 32.61 0.61 -7.42
C PHE A 561 33.83 0.11 -8.20
N THR A 562 33.78 0.03 -9.53
CA THR A 562 34.91 -0.43 -10.36
C THR A 562 35.81 0.71 -10.85
N ASN A 563 35.36 1.97 -10.68
CA ASN A 563 36.09 3.18 -11.09
C ASN A 563 36.70 3.96 -9.92
N ILE A 564 36.79 3.34 -8.75
CA ILE A 564 37.57 3.79 -7.57
C ILE A 564 38.72 2.82 -7.43
#